data_AF-A0A351H4W9-F1
#
_entry.id   AF-A0A351H4W9-F1
#
_cell.length_a   1.000
_cell.length_b   1.000
_cell.length_c   1.000
_cell.angle_alpha   90.00
_cell.angle_beta   90.00
_cell.angle_gamma   90.00
#
_symmetry.space_group_name_H-M   'P 1'
#
loop_
_entity.id
_entity.type
_entity.pdbx_description
1 polymer ?
#
loop_
_entity_poly.entity_id
_entity_poly.type
_entity_poly.pdbx_seq_one_letter_code
_entity_poly.pdbx_strand_id
1 'polypeptide(L)'
;SACVFYKRTAYYDRLDRNIRFTFDSDIICRDYDLDLKNGIYGERIIPKDEYLMELKTDGAVPLEFTKLLSELKIYPSSFSKYGTAYINRVGKKDELLKGGEHCA
;
A
#
# COMPACT_ATOMS: atom_id res chain seq x y z
N SER A 1 -13.95 8.07 -8.47
CA SER A 1 -13.71 8.06 -7.00
C SER A 1 -13.46 6.63 -6.55
N ALA A 2 -12.66 6.41 -5.49
CA ALA A 2 -12.44 5.08 -4.93
C ALA A 2 -12.29 5.13 -3.41
N CYS A 3 -12.68 4.04 -2.74
CA CYS A 3 -12.45 3.78 -1.33
C CYS A 3 -11.21 2.89 -1.18
N VAL A 4 -10.33 3.25 -0.25
CA VAL A 4 -9.14 2.47 0.12
C VAL A 4 -9.20 2.15 1.61
N PHE A 5 -9.13 0.87 1.93
CA PHE A 5 -9.17 0.34 3.28
C PHE A 5 -7.83 -0.34 3.60
N TYR A 6 -7.41 -0.31 4.85
CA TYR A 6 -6.19 -0.97 5.31
C TYR A 6 -6.19 -1.08 6.84
N LYS A 7 -5.42 -2.03 7.37
CA LYS A 7 -5.08 -2.10 8.79
C LYS A 7 -3.75 -1.39 8.99
N ARG A 8 -3.68 -0.47 9.95
CA ARG A 8 -2.48 0.31 10.24
C ARG A 8 -1.97 0.05 11.65
N THR A 9 -0.68 -0.27 11.74
CA THR A 9 0.07 -0.17 13.00
C THR A 9 1.02 1.00 12.90
N ALA A 10 1.03 1.89 13.90
CA ALA A 10 1.84 3.09 13.90
C ALA A 10 2.78 3.11 15.11
N TYR A 11 4.03 3.52 14.86
CA TYR A 11 5.06 3.70 15.86
C TYR A 11 5.69 5.09 15.73
N TYR A 12 6.26 5.58 16.83
CA TYR A 12 7.07 6.79 16.87
C TYR A 12 8.28 6.52 17.75
N ASP A 13 9.40 7.18 17.46
CA ASP A 13 10.58 7.04 18.31
C ASP A 13 10.34 7.69 19.69
N ARG A 14 10.86 7.05 20.74
CA ARG A 14 10.63 7.48 22.12
C ARG A 14 11.37 8.77 22.48
N LEU A 15 12.48 9.04 21.80
CA LEU A 15 13.36 10.19 22.03
C LEU A 15 13.06 11.32 21.03
N ASP A 16 12.74 10.98 19.79
CA ASP A 16 12.39 11.93 18.72
C ASP A 16 11.06 11.58 18.04
N ARG A 17 9.98 12.26 18.44
CA ARG A 17 8.64 12.03 17.88
C ARG A 17 8.50 12.43 16.40
N ASN A 18 9.48 13.11 15.82
CA ASN A 18 9.47 13.44 14.40
C ASN A 18 9.72 12.20 13.53
N ILE A 19 10.40 11.19 14.08
CA ILE A 19 10.59 9.88 13.44
C ILE A 19 9.36 9.02 13.70
N ARG A 20 8.63 8.70 12.63
CA ARG A 20 7.39 7.93 12.68
C ARG A 20 7.42 6.81 11.65
N PHE A 21 6.86 5.67 12.04
CA PHE A 21 6.73 4.50 11.19
C PHE A 21 5.28 4.07 11.13
N THR A 22 4.82 3.70 9.94
CA THR A 22 3.55 2.98 9.81
C THR A 22 3.74 1.73 8.99
N PHE A 23 2.98 0.69 9.35
CA PHE A 23 2.86 -0.55 8.62
C PHE A 23 1.40 -0.72 8.24
N ASP A 24 1.13 -0.68 6.94
CA ASP A 24 -0.20 -0.90 6.39
C ASP A 24 -0.28 -2.31 5.80
N SER A 25 -1.26 -3.09 6.25
CA SER A 25 -1.58 -4.42 5.72
C SER A 25 -3.04 -4.50 5.29
N ASP A 26 -3.40 -5.60 4.61
CA ASP A 26 -4.74 -5.82 4.08
C ASP A 26 -5.25 -4.61 3.28
N ILE A 27 -4.39 -4.05 2.41
CA ILE A 27 -4.72 -2.87 1.62
C ILE A 27 -5.70 -3.28 0.52
N ILE A 28 -6.96 -2.84 0.65
CA ILE A 28 -8.08 -3.20 -0.21
C ILE A 28 -8.63 -1.93 -0.85
N CYS A 29 -8.98 -2.00 -2.13
CA CYS A 29 -9.60 -0.91 -2.87
C CYS A 29 -10.88 -1.35 -3.58
N ARG A 30 -11.89 -0.46 -3.60
CA ARG A 30 -13.04 -0.55 -4.51
C ARG A 30 -13.38 0.83 -5.04
N ASP A 31 -13.79 0.91 -6.31
CA ASP A 31 -14.30 2.13 -6.96
C ASP A 31 -15.79 2.10 -7.26
N TYR A 32 -16.45 1.02 -6.85
CA TYR A 32 -17.89 0.85 -6.87
C TYR A 32 -18.41 0.73 -5.45
N ASP A 33 -19.72 0.94 -5.28
CA ASP A 33 -20.40 0.85 -3.99
C ASP A 33 -19.67 1.61 -2.85
N LEU A 34 -19.52 2.92 -3.05
CA LEU A 34 -18.65 3.77 -2.23
C LEU A 34 -19.24 4.11 -0.85
N ASP A 35 -20.45 3.65 -0.55
CA ASP A 35 -21.03 3.84 0.78
C ASP A 35 -20.27 2.99 1.80
N LEU A 36 -19.65 3.66 2.79
CA LEU A 36 -18.81 3.02 3.81
C LEU A 36 -19.60 2.05 4.69
N LYS A 37 -20.93 2.21 4.78
CA LYS A 37 -21.80 1.31 5.56
C LYS A 37 -21.82 -0.11 5.01
N ASN A 38 -21.41 -0.31 3.75
CA ASN A 38 -21.40 -1.61 3.09
C ASN A 38 -20.18 -2.46 3.46
N GLY A 39 -19.36 -2.02 4.42
CA GLY A 39 -18.26 -2.78 4.99
C GLY A 39 -16.97 -2.73 4.16
N ILE A 40 -16.01 -3.60 4.49
CA ILE A 40 -14.66 -3.62 3.90
C ILE A 40 -14.56 -4.79 2.93
N TYR A 41 -14.52 -4.50 1.64
CA TYR A 41 -14.35 -5.49 0.57
C TYR A 41 -13.86 -4.81 -0.70
N GLY A 42 -13.40 -5.60 -1.67
CA GLY A 42 -12.86 -5.13 -2.94
C GLY A 42 -11.63 -5.94 -3.34
N GLU A 43 -10.75 -5.30 -4.11
CA GLU A 43 -9.52 -5.93 -4.58
C GLU A 43 -8.34 -5.61 -3.68
N ARG A 44 -7.49 -6.61 -3.44
CA ARG A 44 -6.20 -6.40 -2.77
C ARG A 44 -5.25 -5.63 -3.69
N ILE A 45 -4.62 -4.60 -3.14
CA ILE A 45 -3.66 -3.74 -3.85
C ILE A 45 -2.25 -4.33 -3.79
N ILE A 46 -1.93 -5.03 -2.69
CA ILE A 46 -0.68 -5.78 -2.47
C ILE A 46 -1.01 -7.25 -2.14
N PRO A 47 -0.08 -8.18 -2.38
CA PRO A 47 -0.22 -9.58 -1.97
C PRO A 47 -0.63 -9.76 -0.51
N LYS A 48 -1.24 -10.90 -0.23
CA LYS A 48 -1.53 -11.31 1.15
C LYS A 48 -0.19 -11.49 1.88
N ASP A 49 -0.17 -11.10 3.16
CA ASP A 49 1.00 -11.19 4.06
C ASP A 49 2.14 -10.22 3.74
N GLU A 50 1.95 -9.29 2.80
CA GLU A 50 2.84 -8.15 2.59
C GLU A 50 2.37 -6.90 3.37
N TYR A 51 3.35 -6.05 3.68
CA TYR A 51 3.16 -4.80 4.41
C TYR A 51 3.76 -3.64 3.61
N LEU A 52 3.03 -2.53 3.56
CA LEU A 52 3.58 -1.26 3.12
C LEU A 52 4.13 -0.53 4.34
N MET A 53 5.45 -0.39 4.41
CA MET A 53 6.12 0.42 5.43
C MET A 53 6.25 1.87 4.94
N GLU A 54 5.93 2.84 5.80
CA GLU A 54 6.19 4.26 5.57
C GLU A 54 7.02 4.80 6.73
N LEU A 55 8.18 5.39 6.43
CA LEU A 55 9.02 6.13 7.36
C LEU A 55 8.86 7.63 7.10
N LYS A 56 8.55 8.38 8.14
CA LYS A 56 8.44 9.85 8.13
C LYS A 56 9.43 10.44 9.12
N THR A 57 10.14 11.47 8.68
CA THR A 57 11.10 12.23 9.48
C THR A 57 11.13 13.67 8.96
N ASP A 58 11.26 14.64 9.87
CA ASP A 58 11.40 16.06 9.52
C ASP A 58 12.87 16.42 9.20
N GLY A 59 13.80 15.54 9.55
CA GLY A 59 15.24 15.65 9.30
C GLY A 59 15.84 14.37 8.72
N ALA A 60 17.16 14.26 8.77
CA ALA A 60 17.85 13.05 8.30
C ALA A 60 17.49 11.83 9.16
N VAL A 61 17.36 10.66 8.51
CA VAL A 61 17.19 9.39 9.21
C VAL A 61 18.47 9.06 9.99
N PRO A 62 18.40 8.67 11.27
CA PRO A 62 19.59 8.30 12.04
C PRO A 62 20.42 7.21 11.34
N LEU A 63 21.74 7.31 11.39
CA LEU A 63 22.64 6.39 10.69
C LEU A 63 22.45 4.93 11.14
N GLU A 64 22.32 4.71 12.44
CA GLU A 64 22.09 3.36 13.00
C GLU A 64 20.77 2.76 12.49
N PHE A 65 19.74 3.59 12.30
CA PHE A 65 18.48 3.14 11.73
C PHE A 65 18.63 2.78 10.24
N THR A 66 19.37 3.61 9.49
CA THR A 66 19.68 3.32 8.07
C THR A 66 20.48 2.02 7.90
N LYS A 67 21.43 1.75 8.81
CA LYS A 67 22.18 0.48 8.83
C LYS A 67 21.24 -0.71 9.04
N LEU A 68 20.35 -0.64 10.03
CA LEU A 68 19.36 -1.68 10.31
C LEU A 68 18.45 -1.95 9.10
N LEU A 69 17.93 -0.90 8.47
CA LEU A 69 17.12 -1.04 7.25
C LEU A 69 17.91 -1.73 6.13
N SER A 70 19.18 -1.36 5.95
CA SER A 70 20.06 -1.97 4.95
C SER A 70 20.32 -3.46 5.22
N GLU A 71 20.57 -3.84 6.49
CA GLU A 71 20.74 -5.23 6.92
C GLU A 71 19.48 -6.07 6.66
N LEU A 72 18.31 -5.49 6.89
CA LEU A 72 17.01 -6.10 6.60
C LEU A 72 16.63 -6.02 5.11
N LYS A 73 17.49 -5.42 4.26
CA LYS A 73 17.26 -5.19 2.82
C LYS A 73 15.99 -4.39 2.53
N ILE A 74 15.66 -3.45 3.40
CA ILE A 74 14.55 -2.52 3.25
C ILE A 74 15.08 -1.23 2.62
N TYR A 75 14.69 -0.99 1.38
CA TYR A 75 15.13 0.17 0.61
C TYR A 75 13.95 1.10 0.30
N PRO A 76 14.17 2.42 0.17
CA PRO A 76 13.12 3.34 -0.24
C PRO A 76 12.50 2.94 -1.59
N SER A 77 11.18 2.95 -1.66
CA SER A 77 10.44 2.78 -2.90
C SER A 77 9.28 3.75 -2.96
N SER A 78 8.90 4.15 -4.18
CA SER A 78 7.72 4.97 -4.40
C SER A 78 6.50 4.06 -4.52
N PHE A 79 5.50 4.27 -3.66
CA PHE A 79 4.24 3.53 -3.71
C PHE A 79 3.05 4.45 -3.41
N SER A 80 2.01 4.37 -4.22
CA SER A 80 0.74 5.08 -3.99
C SER A 80 -0.39 4.06 -3.92
N LYS A 81 -1.09 3.97 -2.79
CA LYS A 81 -2.23 3.04 -2.65
C LYS A 81 -3.26 3.23 -3.77
N TYR A 82 -3.66 4.47 -4.01
CA TYR A 82 -4.62 4.80 -5.06
C TYR A 82 -4.04 4.58 -6.46
N GLY A 83 -2.80 5.04 -6.70
CA GLY A 83 -2.14 4.89 -8.00
C GLY A 83 -1.95 3.42 -8.40
N THR A 84 -1.45 2.61 -7.47
CA THR A 84 -1.31 1.15 -7.66
C THR A 84 -2.68 0.49 -7.89
N ALA A 85 -3.72 0.86 -7.12
CA ALA A 85 -5.06 0.32 -7.36
C ALA A 85 -5.60 0.66 -8.76
N TYR A 86 -5.37 1.89 -9.23
CA TYR A 86 -5.75 2.30 -10.57
C TYR A 86 -5.02 1.47 -11.64
N ILE A 87 -3.70 1.36 -11.54
CA ILE A 87 -2.87 0.60 -12.48
C ILE A 87 -3.28 -0.88 -12.51
N ASN A 88 -3.45 -1.52 -11.35
CA ASN A 88 -3.88 -2.92 -11.26
C ASN A 88 -5.23 -3.15 -11.97
N ARG A 89 -6.17 -2.21 -11.83
CA ARG A 89 -7.48 -2.33 -12.49
C ARG A 89 -7.39 -2.13 -13.99
N VAL A 90 -6.61 -1.15 -14.46
CA VAL A 90 -6.43 -0.92 -15.91
C VAL A 90 -5.77 -2.13 -16.55
N GLY A 91 -4.71 -2.67 -15.95
CA GLY A 91 -4.04 -3.89 -16.43
C GLY A 91 -4.99 -5.09 -16.54
N LYS A 92 -5.84 -5.32 -15.53
CA LYS A 92 -6.85 -6.39 -15.57
C LYS A 92 -7.89 -6.19 -16.68
N LYS A 93 -8.30 -4.95 -16.95
CA LYS A 93 -9.22 -4.66 -18.06
C LYS A 93 -8.58 -4.99 -19.40
N ASP A 94 -7.30 -4.68 -19.59
CA ASP A 94 -6.57 -5.01 -20.81
C ASP A 94 -6.46 -6.53 -21.00
N GLU A 95 -6.27 -7.30 -19.93
CA GLU A 95 -6.27 -8.78 -19.96
C GLU A 95 -7.66 -9.36 -20.32
N LEU A 96 -8.73 -8.82 -19.73
CA LEU A 96 -10.11 -9.24 -20.04
C LEU A 96 -10.50 -8.94 -21.50
N LEU A 97 -10.05 -7.81 -22.05
CA LEU A 97 -10.30 -7.44 -23.44
C LEU A 97 -9.57 -8.37 -24.42
N LYS A 98 -8.33 -8.78 -24.10
CA LYS A 98 -7.56 -9.75 -24.90
C LYS A 98 -8.12 -11.17 -24.79
N GLY A 99 -8.67 -11.55 -23.64
CA GLY A 99 -9.31 -12.86 -23.43
C GLY A 99 -10.61 -13.07 -24.23
N GLY A 100 -11.17 -12.01 -24.82
CA GLY A 100 -12.38 -12.07 -25.65
C GLY A 100 -12.14 -12.49 -27.11
N GLU A 101 -10.89 -12.59 -27.58
CA GLU A 101 -10.57 -12.93 -28.98
C GLU A 101 -10.58 -14.45 -29.29
N HIS A 102 -10.85 -15.30 -28.30
CA HIS A 102 -10.81 -16.77 -28.43
C HIS A 102 -12.05 -17.51 -27.91
N CYS A 103 -13.20 -16.84 -27.82
CA CYS A 103 -14.48 -17.52 -27.56
C CYS A 103 -15.25 -17.70 -28.88
N ALA A 104 -15.51 -18.96 -29.24
CA ALA A 104 -16.40 -19.37 -30.32
C ALA A 104 -17.87 -19.18 -29.98
#